data_AF-A0A0B8QHH8-F1
#
_entry.id   AF-A0A0B8QHH8-F1
#
_cell.length_a   1.000
_cell.length_b   1.000
_cell.length_c   1.000
_cell.angle_alpha   90.00
_cell.angle_beta   90.00
_cell.angle_gamma   90.00
#
_symmetry.space_group_name_H-M   'P 1'
#
loop_
_entity.id
_entity.type
_entity.pdbx_description
1 polymer ?
#
loop_
_entity_poly.entity_id
_entity_poly.type
_entity_poly.pdbx_seq_one_letter_code
_entity_poly.pdbx_strand_id
1 'polypeptide(L)'
;MAVPKVDKIVINMGVGDAVNNSKNLDKAVAELALISGQKPLITKAKKSVAAFRLREGMPIGAKVTLRGERMFEFLDKLVTVSLPRVRDFHGVSNKAFDGRGNYTLGVKEQLIFPEINYDDVDKVRGMDIVIVTTANTDEESRELLAKLGMPFAK
;
A
#
# COMPACT_ATOMS: atom_id res chain seq x y z
N MET A 1 23.39 2.71 -14.70
CA MET A 1 23.69 2.87 -13.25
C MET A 1 23.43 1.53 -12.59
N ALA A 2 24.45 0.93 -11.96
CA ALA A 2 24.38 -0.43 -11.41
C ALA A 2 23.80 -0.52 -9.99
N VAL A 3 23.64 0.62 -9.29
CA VAL A 3 23.13 0.66 -7.92
C VAL A 3 21.60 0.56 -7.91
N PRO A 4 21.00 -0.36 -7.15
CA PRO A 4 19.55 -0.44 -6.98
C PRO A 4 18.95 0.85 -6.43
N LYS A 5 17.81 1.24 -6.97
CA LYS A 5 17.02 2.38 -6.50
C LYS A 5 15.55 1.99 -6.38
N VAL A 6 14.80 2.73 -5.59
CA VAL A 6 13.35 2.63 -5.58
C VAL A 6 12.81 3.29 -6.84
N ASP A 7 12.07 2.55 -7.66
CA ASP A 7 11.48 3.02 -8.92
C ASP A 7 10.13 3.72 -8.68
N LYS A 8 9.26 3.05 -7.91
CA LYS A 8 7.93 3.54 -7.57
C LYS A 8 7.40 2.80 -6.35
N ILE A 9 6.45 3.43 -5.66
CA ILE A 9 5.64 2.78 -4.64
C ILE A 9 4.19 2.77 -5.11
N VAL A 10 3.56 1.59 -5.08
CA VAL A 10 2.15 1.41 -5.44
C VAL A 10 1.39 1.09 -4.16
N ILE A 11 0.39 1.92 -3.85
CA ILE A 11 -0.52 1.69 -2.73
C ILE A 11 -1.85 1.25 -3.33
N ASN A 12 -2.35 0.11 -2.89
CA ASN A 12 -3.58 -0.49 -3.40
C ASN A 12 -4.52 -0.83 -2.25
N MET A 13 -5.78 -0.43 -2.39
CA MET A 13 -6.86 -0.80 -1.48
C MET A 13 -7.93 -1.55 -2.25
N GLY A 14 -8.11 -2.82 -1.89
CA GLY A 14 -9.25 -3.62 -2.33
C GLY A 14 -10.46 -3.34 -1.44
N VAL A 15 -11.57 -2.90 -2.02
CA VAL A 15 -12.80 -2.58 -1.29
C VAL A 15 -13.90 -3.52 -1.78
N GLY A 16 -13.87 -4.77 -1.32
CA GLY A 16 -14.83 -5.79 -1.77
C GLY A 16 -16.29 -5.43 -1.48
N ASP A 17 -16.55 -4.67 -0.41
CA ASP A 17 -17.90 -4.21 -0.05
C ASP A 17 -18.41 -3.08 -0.97
N ALA A 18 -17.56 -2.51 -1.83
CA ALA A 18 -17.95 -1.47 -2.78
C ALA A 18 -19.03 -1.94 -3.76
N VAL A 19 -19.12 -3.25 -4.00
CA VAL A 19 -20.14 -3.89 -4.85
C VAL A 19 -21.55 -3.63 -4.31
N ASN A 20 -21.70 -3.61 -2.98
CA ASN A 20 -22.98 -3.41 -2.31
C ASN A 20 -23.23 -1.92 -2.00
N ASN A 21 -22.17 -1.16 -1.72
CA ASN A 21 -22.28 0.25 -1.35
C ASN A 21 -21.14 1.08 -1.96
N SER A 22 -21.47 1.89 -2.97
CA SER A 22 -20.51 2.75 -3.64
C SER A 22 -19.88 3.80 -2.71
N LYS A 23 -20.58 4.22 -1.65
CA LYS A 23 -20.05 5.22 -0.70
C LYS A 23 -18.81 4.73 0.05
N ASN A 24 -18.70 3.42 0.27
CA ASN A 24 -17.53 2.83 0.94
C ASN A 24 -16.28 2.99 0.07
N LEU A 25 -16.45 2.94 -1.25
CA LEU A 25 -15.36 3.20 -2.18
C LEU A 25 -14.96 4.67 -2.18
N ASP A 26 -15.93 5.58 -2.19
CA ASP A 26 -15.65 7.02 -2.15
C ASP A 26 -14.85 7.41 -0.90
N LYS A 27 -15.19 6.82 0.26
CA LYS A 27 -14.43 6.98 1.50
C LYS A 27 -13.02 6.41 1.40
N ALA A 28 -12.86 5.19 0.88
CA ALA A 28 -11.54 4.59 0.70
C ALA A 28 -10.66 5.44 -0.25
N VAL A 29 -11.25 6.04 -1.29
CA VAL A 29 -10.56 6.98 -2.18
C VAL A 29 -10.15 8.24 -1.43
N ALA A 30 -11.02 8.80 -0.58
CA ALA A 30 -10.68 9.97 0.24
C ALA A 30 -9.55 9.67 1.24
N GLU A 31 -9.63 8.56 1.96
CA GLU A 31 -8.59 8.10 2.90
C GLU A 31 -7.25 7.90 2.18
N LEU A 32 -7.25 7.22 1.04
CA LEU A 32 -6.03 6.98 0.26
C LEU A 32 -5.46 8.29 -0.32
N ALA A 33 -6.31 9.26 -0.66
CA ALA A 33 -5.88 10.59 -1.08
C ALA A 33 -5.18 11.36 0.06
N LEU A 34 -5.70 11.26 1.29
CA LEU A 34 -5.08 11.86 2.47
C LEU A 34 -3.71 11.23 2.78
N ILE A 35 -3.64 9.90 2.78
CA ILE A 35 -2.40 9.16 3.06
C ILE A 35 -1.31 9.46 2.03
N SER A 36 -1.68 9.46 0.74
CA SER A 36 -0.72 9.54 -0.36
C SER A 36 -0.46 10.96 -0.88
N GLY A 37 -1.28 11.94 -0.50
CA GLY A 37 -1.22 13.31 -1.05
C GLY A 37 -1.47 13.39 -2.56
N GLN A 38 -2.07 12.34 -3.14
CA GLN A 38 -2.30 12.21 -4.58
C GLN A 38 -3.69 11.65 -4.84
N LYS A 39 -4.36 12.16 -5.88
CA LYS A 39 -5.67 11.67 -6.29
C LYS A 39 -5.60 10.18 -6.70
N PRO A 40 -6.35 9.28 -6.04
CA PRO A 40 -6.37 7.87 -6.40
C PRO A 40 -7.09 7.57 -7.69
N LEU A 41 -6.64 6.52 -8.37
CA LEU A 41 -7.32 5.93 -9.50
C LEU A 41 -8.24 4.82 -8.99
N ILE A 42 -9.53 4.89 -9.34
CA ILE A 42 -10.49 3.82 -9.07
C ILE A 42 -10.18 2.63 -9.98
N THR A 43 -10.00 1.45 -9.39
CA THR A 43 -9.80 0.20 -10.11
C THR A 43 -11.14 -0.47 -10.38
N LYS A 44 -11.33 -0.93 -11.61
CA LYS A 44 -12.54 -1.60 -12.07
C LYS A 44 -12.28 -3.09 -12.30
N ALA A 45 -13.31 -3.91 -12.10
CA ALA A 45 -13.28 -5.32 -12.38
C ALA A 45 -13.04 -5.55 -13.88
N LYS A 46 -12.02 -6.35 -14.22
CA LYS A 46 -11.68 -6.70 -15.61
C LYS A 46 -12.53 -7.84 -16.18
N LYS A 47 -13.13 -8.65 -15.31
CA LYS A 47 -13.93 -9.83 -15.67
C LYS A 47 -15.11 -9.94 -14.71
N SER A 48 -16.21 -10.48 -15.20
CA SER A 48 -17.35 -10.85 -14.38
C SER A 48 -17.07 -12.16 -13.64
N VAL A 49 -17.30 -12.20 -12.33
CA VAL A 49 -17.09 -13.39 -11.48
C VAL A 49 -18.27 -13.53 -10.53
N ALA A 50 -19.09 -14.56 -10.75
CA ALA A 50 -20.34 -14.76 -10.02
C ALA A 50 -20.14 -15.00 -8.51
N ALA A 51 -19.08 -15.71 -8.11
CA ALA A 51 -18.77 -15.98 -6.70
C ALA A 51 -18.58 -14.70 -5.87
N PHE A 52 -18.05 -13.65 -6.47
CA PHE A 52 -17.85 -12.33 -5.84
C PHE A 52 -18.97 -11.35 -6.15
N ARG A 53 -20.03 -11.78 -6.87
CA ARG A 53 -21.11 -10.94 -7.38
C ARG A 53 -20.60 -9.75 -8.21
N LEU A 54 -19.46 -9.94 -8.89
CA LEU A 54 -18.80 -8.90 -9.67
C LEU A 54 -19.18 -8.97 -11.14
N ARG A 55 -19.47 -7.81 -11.72
CA ARG A 55 -19.60 -7.62 -13.17
C ARG A 55 -18.43 -6.81 -13.69
N GLU A 56 -18.04 -7.06 -14.93
CA GLU A 56 -17.02 -6.27 -15.62
C GLU A 56 -17.36 -4.77 -15.61
N GLY A 57 -16.34 -3.94 -15.40
CA GLY A 57 -16.46 -2.49 -15.32
C GLY A 57 -16.92 -1.95 -13.95
N MET A 58 -17.38 -2.80 -13.03
CA MET A 58 -17.75 -2.37 -11.69
C MET A 58 -16.52 -1.87 -10.91
N PRO A 59 -16.63 -0.76 -10.17
CA PRO A 59 -15.52 -0.27 -9.37
C PRO A 59 -15.37 -1.11 -8.09
N ILE A 60 -14.14 -1.53 -7.79
CA ILE A 60 -13.85 -2.55 -6.75
C ILE A 60 -12.73 -2.14 -5.79
N GLY A 61 -12.04 -1.04 -6.07
CA GLY A 61 -10.94 -0.57 -5.25
C GLY A 61 -10.35 0.72 -5.76
N ALA A 62 -9.26 1.12 -5.13
CA ALA A 62 -8.51 2.32 -5.48
C ALA A 62 -7.01 2.05 -5.39
N LYS A 63 -6.24 2.71 -6.24
CA LYS A 63 -4.78 2.66 -6.17
C LYS A 63 -4.14 4.02 -6.43
N VAL A 64 -2.95 4.21 -5.88
CA VAL A 64 -2.06 5.31 -6.22
C VAL A 64 -0.70 4.74 -6.57
N THR A 65 -0.01 5.41 -7.50
CA THR A 65 1.40 5.14 -7.77
C THR A 65 2.18 6.41 -7.53
N LEU A 66 3.06 6.35 -6.52
CA LEU A 66 3.96 7.41 -6.14
C LEU A 66 5.31 7.22 -6.83
N ARG A 67 5.88 8.32 -7.34
CA ARG A 67 7.20 8.37 -7.98
C ARG A 67 7.91 9.66 -7.60
N GLY A 68 9.23 9.68 -7.73
CA GLY A 68 10.04 10.86 -7.43
C GLY A 68 10.00 11.22 -5.95
N GLU A 69 9.84 12.51 -5.65
CA GLU A 69 9.89 13.06 -4.28
C GLU A 69 8.79 12.49 -3.37
N ARG A 70 7.54 12.51 -3.82
CA ARG A 70 6.38 11.98 -3.06
C ARG A 70 6.53 10.53 -2.63
N MET A 71 7.26 9.74 -3.41
CA MET A 71 7.55 8.35 -3.08
C MET A 71 8.49 8.25 -1.88
N PHE A 72 9.55 9.05 -1.85
CA PHE A 72 10.49 9.07 -0.73
C PHE A 72 9.86 9.67 0.52
N GLU A 73 9.04 10.73 0.40
CA GLU A 73 8.28 11.28 1.52
C GLU A 73 7.31 10.25 2.13
N PHE A 74 6.58 9.51 1.28
CA PHE A 74 5.71 8.45 1.76
C PHE A 74 6.49 7.31 2.41
N LEU A 75 7.62 6.89 1.84
CA LEU A 75 8.45 5.83 2.40
C LEU A 75 9.02 6.22 3.77
N ASP A 76 9.56 7.43 3.88
CA ASP A 76 10.09 7.97 5.14
C ASP A 76 9.00 8.01 6.21
N LYS A 77 7.83 8.58 5.89
CA LYS A 77 6.67 8.60 6.79
C LYS A 77 6.20 7.21 7.19
N LEU A 78 6.14 6.27 6.25
CA LEU A 78 5.74 4.89 6.49
C LEU A 78 6.67 4.24 7.52
N VAL A 79 7.99 4.40 7.34
CA VAL A 79 9.02 3.79 8.18
C VAL A 79 9.10 4.44 9.56
N THR A 80 9.12 5.77 9.62
CA THR A 80 9.39 6.52 10.85
C THR A 80 8.15 6.74 11.70
N VAL A 81 6.97 6.88 11.11
CA VAL A 81 5.73 7.25 11.82
C VAL A 81 4.70 6.14 11.79
N SER A 82 4.36 5.59 10.62
CA SER A 82 3.22 4.68 10.51
C SER A 82 3.51 3.28 11.04
N LEU A 83 4.63 2.66 10.67
CA LEU A 83 4.97 1.29 11.08
C LEU A 83 5.11 1.13 12.61
N PRO A 84 5.74 2.05 13.36
CA PRO A 84 5.79 1.96 14.82
C PRO A 84 4.42 2.03 15.51
N ARG A 85 3.39 2.56 14.83
CA ARG A 85 2.01 2.65 15.35
C ARG A 85 1.21 1.38 15.13
N VAL A 86 1.75 0.40 14.39
CA VAL A 86 1.13 -0.92 14.26
C VAL A 86 1.09 -1.59 15.63
N ARG A 87 -0.08 -2.10 16.02
CA ARG A 87 -0.23 -2.85 17.29
C ARG A 87 0.64 -4.11 17.25
N ASP A 88 1.38 -4.36 18.33
CA ASP A 88 2.29 -5.51 18.46
C ASP A 88 3.33 -5.57 17.32
N PHE A 89 3.94 -4.43 16.97
CA PHE A 89 4.91 -4.36 15.88
C PHE A 89 6.25 -5.02 16.24
N HIS A 90 6.59 -6.11 15.56
CA HIS A 90 7.85 -6.84 15.72
C HIS A 90 8.79 -6.67 14.51
N GLY A 91 8.47 -5.72 13.63
CA GLY A 91 9.12 -5.55 12.34
C GLY A 91 8.34 -6.20 11.19
N VAL A 92 8.70 -5.81 9.97
CA VAL A 92 8.10 -6.33 8.74
C VAL A 92 8.78 -7.62 8.29
N SER A 93 8.05 -8.48 7.59
CA SER A 93 8.56 -9.77 7.11
C SER A 93 9.77 -9.59 6.18
N ASN A 94 10.81 -10.38 6.39
CA ASN A 94 11.98 -10.45 5.51
C ASN A 94 11.77 -11.36 4.28
N LYS A 95 10.62 -12.05 4.19
CA LYS A 95 10.29 -13.01 3.12
C LYS A 95 9.31 -12.47 2.09
N ALA A 96 8.81 -11.25 2.25
CA ALA A 96 7.74 -10.70 1.41
C ALA A 96 8.25 -10.10 0.08
N PHE A 97 9.36 -10.63 -0.43
CA PHE A 97 9.92 -10.28 -1.73
C PHE A 97 9.40 -11.23 -2.82
N ASP A 98 9.37 -10.75 -4.07
CA ASP A 98 8.81 -11.50 -5.20
C ASP A 98 9.85 -12.31 -5.99
N GLY A 99 11.09 -12.43 -5.50
CA GLY A 99 12.20 -13.09 -6.21
C GLY A 99 12.86 -12.21 -7.27
N ARG A 100 12.37 -10.99 -7.48
CA ARG A 100 12.88 -10.02 -8.46
C ARG A 100 13.14 -8.66 -7.81
N GLY A 101 13.35 -8.64 -6.50
CA GLY A 101 13.69 -7.42 -5.77
C GLY A 101 12.51 -6.48 -5.49
N ASN A 102 11.26 -6.85 -5.76
CA ASN A 102 10.11 -6.05 -5.33
C ASN A 102 9.62 -6.53 -3.97
N TYR A 103 9.25 -5.60 -3.11
CA TYR A 103 8.79 -5.88 -1.76
C TYR A 103 7.31 -5.55 -1.61
N THR A 104 6.52 -6.47 -1.05
CA THR A 104 5.10 -6.25 -0.78
C THR A 104 4.84 -6.25 0.73
N LEU A 105 4.30 -5.15 1.22
CA LEU A 105 3.86 -4.98 2.60
C LEU A 105 2.34 -4.94 2.66
N GLY A 106 1.74 -5.91 3.35
CA GLY A 106 0.33 -5.88 3.70
C GLY A 106 0.11 -5.13 5.02
N VAL A 107 -0.67 -4.04 4.98
CA VAL A 107 -1.12 -3.29 6.16
C VAL A 107 -2.57 -3.68 6.43
N LYS A 108 -2.85 -4.15 7.65
CA LYS A 108 -4.20 -4.61 8.03
C LYS A 108 -5.17 -3.47 8.32
N GLU A 109 -4.65 -2.36 8.85
CA GLU A 109 -5.46 -1.25 9.36
C GLU A 109 -4.90 0.08 8.87
N GLN A 110 -5.74 0.93 8.27
CA GLN A 110 -5.34 2.26 7.81
C GLN A 110 -5.09 3.25 8.96
N LEU A 111 -5.51 2.92 10.19
CA LEU A 111 -5.38 3.76 11.39
C LEU A 111 -3.93 4.01 11.81
N ILE A 112 -2.98 3.26 11.24
CA ILE A 112 -1.55 3.49 11.50
C ILE A 112 -1.08 4.84 10.94
N PHE A 113 -1.76 5.36 9.92
CA PHE A 113 -1.44 6.64 9.31
C PHE A 113 -2.00 7.80 10.14
N PRO A 114 -1.19 8.79 10.54
CA PRO A 114 -1.65 9.93 11.34
C PRO A 114 -2.65 10.83 10.62
N GLU A 115 -2.70 10.77 9.29
CA GLU A 115 -3.67 11.51 8.48
C GLU A 115 -5.11 10.98 8.62
N ILE A 116 -5.27 9.76 9.15
CA ILE A 116 -6.57 9.14 9.33
C ILE A 116 -7.06 9.41 10.75
N ASN A 117 -8.19 10.11 10.85
CA ASN A 117 -8.89 10.30 12.11
C ASN A 117 -9.77 9.09 12.42
N TYR A 118 -9.64 8.53 13.63
CA TYR A 118 -10.41 7.38 14.08
C TYR A 118 -11.93 7.65 14.05
N ASP A 119 -12.35 8.85 14.44
CA ASP A 119 -13.77 9.20 14.55
C ASP A 119 -14.49 9.25 13.18
N ASP A 120 -13.73 9.49 12.11
CA ASP A 120 -14.25 9.59 10.75
C ASP A 120 -14.27 8.23 10.02
N VAL A 121 -13.61 7.21 10.58
CA VAL A 121 -13.50 5.87 10.01
C VAL A 121 -14.73 5.04 10.34
N ASP A 122 -15.47 4.62 9.32
CA ASP A 122 -16.63 3.74 9.48
C ASP A 122 -16.25 2.26 9.59
N LYS A 123 -15.22 1.85 8.86
CA LYS A 123 -14.73 0.47 8.84
C LYS A 123 -13.23 0.45 8.68
N VAL A 124 -12.59 -0.43 9.45
CA VAL A 124 -11.17 -0.73 9.30
C VAL A 124 -10.94 -1.43 7.95
N ARG A 125 -10.03 -0.88 7.17
CA ARG A 125 -9.64 -1.35 5.84
C ARG A 125 -8.12 -1.54 5.80
N GLY A 126 -7.72 -2.66 5.20
CA GLY A 126 -6.32 -2.91 4.87
C GLY A 126 -5.90 -2.28 3.55
N MET A 127 -4.60 -2.26 3.31
CA MET A 127 -4.00 -1.87 2.03
C MET A 127 -2.72 -2.66 1.79
N ASP A 128 -2.41 -2.85 0.51
CA ASP A 128 -1.14 -3.43 0.07
C ASP A 128 -0.24 -2.31 -0.45
N ILE A 129 0.98 -2.25 0.08
CA ILE A 129 2.02 -1.32 -0.34
C ILE A 129 3.10 -2.12 -1.04
N VAL A 130 3.24 -1.91 -2.34
CA VAL A 130 4.25 -2.56 -3.17
C VAL A 130 5.37 -1.57 -3.46
N ILE A 131 6.56 -1.85 -2.95
CA ILE A 131 7.78 -1.10 -3.23
C ILE A 131 8.48 -1.77 -4.41
N VAL A 132 8.49 -1.09 -5.55
CA VAL A 132 9.17 -1.55 -6.76
C VAL A 132 10.57 -0.97 -6.76
N THR A 133 11.57 -1.84 -6.87
CA THR A 133 12.97 -1.44 -6.96
C THR A 133 13.55 -1.82 -8.32
N THR A 134 14.74 -1.32 -8.62
CA THR A 134 15.52 -1.76 -9.78
C THR A 134 16.51 -2.86 -9.44
N ALA A 135 16.45 -3.44 -8.24
CA ALA A 135 17.28 -4.58 -7.86
C ALA A 135 16.91 -5.80 -8.71
N ASN A 136 17.89 -6.66 -8.99
CA ASN A 136 17.61 -7.92 -9.70
C ASN A 136 17.38 -9.09 -8.73
N THR A 137 17.84 -8.95 -7.49
CA THR A 137 17.76 -9.97 -6.45
C THR A 137 17.08 -9.43 -5.20
N ASP A 138 16.50 -10.34 -4.41
CA ASP A 138 15.86 -9.97 -3.15
C ASP A 138 16.87 -9.51 -2.11
N GLU A 139 18.10 -10.02 -2.14
CA GLU A 139 19.17 -9.62 -1.23
C GLU A 139 19.55 -8.15 -1.43
N GLU A 140 19.76 -7.73 -2.69
CA GLU A 140 20.04 -6.33 -3.05
C GLU A 140 18.91 -5.40 -2.58
N SER A 141 17.66 -5.79 -2.83
CA SER A 141 16.49 -4.99 -2.44
C SER A 141 16.34 -4.91 -0.92
N ARG A 142 16.57 -6.03 -0.22
CA ARG A 142 16.54 -6.07 1.25
C ARG A 142 17.59 -5.16 1.86
N GLU A 143 18.81 -5.18 1.35
CA GLU A 143 19.87 -4.27 1.82
C GLU A 143 19.54 -2.80 1.54
N LEU A 144 19.01 -2.51 0.35
CA LEU A 144 18.54 -1.16 0.00
C LEU A 144 17.49 -0.68 1.00
N LEU A 145 16.44 -1.47 1.22
CA LEU A 145 15.35 -1.12 2.13
C LEU A 145 15.82 -1.01 3.59
N ALA A 146 16.72 -1.90 4.03
CA ALA A 146 17.29 -1.84 5.38
C ALA A 146 18.09 -0.55 5.59
N LYS A 147 18.88 -0.12 4.58
CA LYS A 147 19.62 1.16 4.61
C LYS A 147 18.71 2.38 4.56
N LEU A 148 17.52 2.25 3.95
CA LEU A 148 16.47 3.26 3.97
C LEU A 148 15.65 3.25 5.27
N GLY A 149 16.03 2.44 6.27
CA GLY A 149 15.42 2.42 7.60
C GLY A 149 14.28 1.41 7.76
N MET A 150 13.99 0.58 6.76
CA MET A 150 12.89 -0.39 6.84
C MET A 150 13.10 -1.36 8.02
N PRO A 151 12.17 -1.43 8.99
CA PRO A 151 12.34 -2.21 10.21
C PRO A 151 11.99 -3.68 9.97
N PHE A 152 12.92 -4.47 9.41
CA PHE A 152 12.72 -5.91 9.24
C PHE A 152 12.70 -6.64 10.60
N ALA A 153 11.79 -7.61 10.73
CA ALA A 153 11.77 -8.52 11.87
C ALA A 153 13.08 -9.32 11.94
N LYS A 154 13.63 -9.43 13.16
CA LYS A 154 14.83 -10.24 13.45
C LYS A 154 14.48 -11.71 13.52
#